data_AF-A0A834RDW1-F1
#
_entry.id   AF-A0A834RDW1-F1
#
_cell.length_a   1.000
_cell.length_b   1.000
_cell.length_c   1.000
_cell.angle_alpha   90.00
_cell.angle_beta   90.00
_cell.angle_gamma   90.00
#
_symmetry.space_group_name_H-M   'P 1'
#
loop_
_entity.id
_entity.type
_entity.pdbx_description
1 polymer ?
#
loop_
_entity_poly.entity_id
_entity_poly.type
_entity_poly.pdbx_seq_one_letter_code
_entity_poly.pdbx_strand_id
1 'polypeptide(L)'
;MIEDQLRSILGPKSLSLNSIRQWTSVLKESINGIKPYKIDKRIRKRQPSAGSPSKKDGVHELLFDPKHSNLSHNEILASKESLRKLKFNSIMIKILIENKWSISYDFFSIIIDYLNKTNSNDIYWTFIRTELYNKIDSNLDCHLICWKLLLLLHFLTRYGNKSFLTSCTKHQRVLLEISTVKTCTHPKCCFFARLNPLYFDLLWTKIEFLLEHQSIRGDLVVNDSNLNEFAQSSDTVLISLCENLLENMQKLLRFQSEVLLIEENKESQQLDQLLLDPIKICLVEADNLYSILYAVMNRISTRASLESQFNELNRKFRLQFKQLRLFYKNSKSRASLNDCLQIPELIDEPPEFLRFFEQSENLLH
;
A
#
# COMPACT_ATOMS: atom_id res chain seq x y z
N MET A 1 15.72 -24.07 -24.44
CA MET A 1 16.84 -23.12 -24.17
C MET A 1 16.51 -22.13 -23.06
N ILE A 2 15.61 -21.14 -23.24
CA ILE A 2 15.23 -20.20 -22.16
C ILE A 2 14.38 -20.87 -21.06
N GLU A 3 13.55 -21.84 -21.46
CA GLU A 3 12.71 -22.63 -20.55
C GLU A 3 13.54 -23.59 -19.66
N ASP A 4 14.72 -24.01 -20.13
CA ASP A 4 15.66 -24.84 -19.38
C ASP A 4 16.47 -24.01 -18.37
N GLN A 5 16.82 -22.77 -18.73
CA GLN A 5 17.46 -21.80 -17.82
C GLN A 5 16.52 -21.37 -16.68
N LEU A 6 15.21 -21.26 -16.93
CA LEU A 6 14.25 -20.88 -15.89
C LEU A 6 13.89 -22.05 -14.95
N ARG A 7 13.91 -23.29 -15.45
CA ARG A 7 13.76 -24.50 -14.61
C ARG A 7 14.97 -24.76 -13.72
N SER A 8 16.18 -24.37 -14.15
CA SER A 8 17.38 -24.48 -13.31
C SER A 8 17.42 -23.44 -12.19
N ILE A 9 16.77 -22.28 -12.37
CA ILE A 9 16.78 -21.17 -11.40
C ILE A 9 15.67 -21.29 -10.34
N LEU A 10 14.46 -21.77 -10.70
CA LEU A 10 13.26 -21.66 -9.84
C LEU A 10 12.80 -22.97 -9.19
N GLY A 11 13.47 -24.10 -9.50
CA GLY A 11 13.17 -25.40 -8.91
C GLY A 11 11.84 -26.04 -9.34
N PRO A 12 11.70 -27.37 -9.25
CA PRO A 12 10.59 -28.12 -9.86
C PRO A 12 9.25 -28.07 -9.09
N LYS A 13 9.13 -27.28 -8.00
CA LYS A 13 7.99 -27.34 -7.06
C LYS A 13 7.23 -26.01 -6.85
N SER A 14 7.39 -25.01 -7.71
CA SER A 14 6.68 -23.73 -7.54
C SER A 14 5.17 -23.85 -7.84
N LEU A 15 4.42 -24.16 -6.77
CA LEU A 15 2.97 -24.00 -6.51
C LEU A 15 1.96 -24.89 -7.24
N SER A 16 1.09 -25.51 -6.44
CA SER A 16 0.03 -26.44 -6.86
C SER A 16 -1.14 -25.74 -7.57
N LEU A 17 -1.73 -26.42 -8.55
CA LEU A 17 -2.92 -25.99 -9.31
C LEU A 17 -4.13 -25.62 -8.43
N ASN A 18 -4.19 -26.10 -7.19
CA ASN A 18 -5.27 -25.79 -6.25
C ASN A 18 -5.21 -24.33 -5.76
N SER A 19 -4.00 -23.80 -5.54
CA SER A 19 -3.79 -22.39 -5.20
C SER A 19 -4.27 -21.47 -6.34
N ILE A 20 -4.22 -21.92 -7.59
CA ILE A 20 -4.63 -21.13 -8.76
C ILE A 20 -6.17 -21.02 -8.88
N ARG A 21 -6.91 -22.05 -8.47
CA ARG A 21 -8.39 -22.09 -8.58
C ARG A 21 -9.11 -21.26 -7.52
N GLN A 22 -8.54 -21.16 -6.32
CA GLN A 22 -9.14 -20.37 -5.23
C GLN A 22 -9.13 -18.86 -5.54
N TRP A 23 -8.17 -18.40 -6.34
CA TRP A 23 -7.98 -16.98 -6.68
C TRP A 23 -8.98 -16.43 -7.70
N THR A 24 -9.43 -17.25 -8.66
CA THR A 24 -10.39 -16.81 -9.68
C THR A 24 -11.81 -16.64 -9.15
N SER A 25 -12.16 -17.26 -8.01
CA SER A 25 -13.47 -17.08 -7.36
C SER A 25 -13.52 -15.76 -6.57
N VAL A 26 -12.49 -15.47 -5.77
CA VAL A 26 -12.42 -14.25 -4.95
C VAL A 26 -12.43 -12.98 -5.82
N LEU A 27 -11.70 -12.97 -6.94
CA LEU A 27 -11.70 -11.84 -7.88
C LEU A 27 -13.06 -11.59 -8.55
N LYS A 28 -13.85 -12.65 -8.82
CA LYS A 28 -15.18 -12.51 -9.42
C LYS A 28 -16.19 -11.91 -8.44
N GLU A 29 -16.09 -12.26 -7.16
CA GLU A 29 -16.93 -11.70 -6.11
C GLU A 29 -16.66 -10.20 -5.90
N SER A 30 -15.39 -9.77 -5.93
CA SER A 30 -15.02 -8.34 -5.80
C SER A 30 -15.45 -7.49 -7.01
N ILE A 31 -15.50 -8.07 -8.22
CA ILE A 31 -15.89 -7.35 -9.45
C ILE A 31 -17.43 -7.15 -9.54
N ASN A 32 -18.22 -8.11 -9.06
CA ASN A 32 -19.67 -8.10 -9.22
C ASN A 32 -20.40 -7.05 -8.35
N GLY A 33 -19.73 -6.46 -7.35
CA GLY A 33 -20.30 -5.39 -6.51
C GLY A 33 -20.25 -3.98 -7.12
N ILE A 34 -19.63 -3.79 -8.28
CA ILE A 34 -19.33 -2.47 -8.85
C ILE A 34 -20.38 -2.08 -9.90
N LYS A 35 -21.23 -1.08 -9.61
CA LYS A 35 -22.12 -0.49 -10.64
C LYS A 35 -21.28 0.24 -11.71
N PRO A 36 -21.54 0.01 -13.01
CA PRO A 36 -20.76 0.63 -14.08
C PRO A 36 -21.07 2.13 -14.20
N TYR A 37 -20.02 2.96 -14.18
CA TYR A 37 -20.09 4.38 -14.52
C TYR A 37 -20.17 4.54 -16.06
N LYS A 38 -21.15 5.29 -16.55
CA LYS A 38 -21.36 5.54 -17.99
C LYS A 38 -20.27 6.48 -18.54
N ILE A 39 -19.60 6.04 -19.60
CA ILE A 39 -18.58 6.81 -20.34
C ILE A 39 -19.28 7.86 -21.21
N ASP A 40 -18.95 9.14 -21.01
CA ASP A 40 -19.43 10.23 -21.88
C ASP A 40 -18.54 10.35 -23.13
N LYS A 41 -19.05 9.94 -24.30
CA LYS A 41 -18.33 9.84 -25.58
C LYS A 41 -18.40 11.14 -26.38
N ARG A 42 -17.83 12.24 -25.88
CA ARG A 42 -17.81 13.52 -26.64
C ARG A 42 -16.47 14.25 -26.66
N ILE A 43 -15.38 13.60 -27.06
CA ILE A 43 -14.23 14.32 -27.65
C ILE A 43 -13.56 13.46 -28.73
N ARG A 44 -14.12 13.46 -29.95
CA ARG A 44 -13.36 13.19 -31.19
C ARG A 44 -14.05 13.87 -32.37
N LYS A 45 -13.45 14.95 -32.88
CA LYS A 45 -13.33 15.30 -34.31
C LYS A 45 -12.66 16.68 -34.45
N ARG A 46 -11.37 16.68 -34.76
CA ARG A 46 -10.76 17.73 -35.61
C ARG A 46 -9.72 17.07 -36.50
N GLN A 47 -9.95 17.17 -37.81
CA GLN A 47 -8.98 16.91 -38.86
C GLN A 47 -8.25 18.21 -39.25
N PRO A 48 -7.08 18.13 -39.92
CA PRO A 48 -6.18 19.26 -40.15
C PRO A 48 -6.46 19.97 -41.49
N SER A 49 -6.12 21.26 -41.58
CA SER A 49 -6.01 21.98 -42.86
C SER A 49 -4.72 22.81 -42.92
N ALA A 50 -4.05 22.69 -44.07
CA ALA A 50 -2.73 23.18 -44.40
C ALA A 50 -2.63 24.70 -44.62
N GLY A 51 -1.40 25.21 -44.58
CA GLY A 51 -1.04 26.54 -45.07
C GLY A 51 0.37 26.97 -44.67
N SER A 52 1.37 26.63 -45.49
CA SER A 52 2.67 27.33 -45.55
C SER A 52 2.52 28.60 -46.41
N PRO A 53 3.35 29.66 -46.24
CA PRO A 53 4.60 29.72 -47.01
C PRO A 53 5.81 30.48 -46.42
N SER A 54 6.98 30.03 -46.90
CA SER A 54 8.21 30.74 -47.31
C SER A 54 9.09 31.59 -46.36
N LYS A 55 10.38 31.24 -46.41
CA LYS A 55 11.64 31.86 -45.93
C LYS A 55 11.79 33.37 -46.22
N LYS A 56 12.55 34.06 -45.35
CA LYS A 56 13.67 34.96 -45.72
C LYS A 56 14.60 35.23 -44.53
N ASP A 57 15.87 35.40 -44.87
CA ASP A 57 17.07 35.56 -44.04
C ASP A 57 17.10 36.83 -43.20
N GLY A 58 17.94 36.84 -42.15
CA GLY A 58 18.29 38.07 -41.42
C GLY A 58 18.88 37.82 -40.04
N VAL A 59 20.13 37.37 -39.99
CA VAL A 59 20.98 37.51 -38.80
C VAL A 59 21.35 38.99 -38.69
N HIS A 60 20.74 39.72 -37.76
CA HIS A 60 21.34 40.92 -37.16
C HIS A 60 20.66 41.20 -35.80
N GLU A 61 21.50 41.19 -34.77
CA GLU A 61 21.44 41.97 -33.53
C GLU A 61 20.10 42.59 -33.10
N LEU A 62 19.54 42.04 -32.01
CA LEU A 62 18.99 42.83 -30.91
C LEU A 62 19.56 42.21 -29.62
N LEU A 63 20.75 42.64 -29.21
CA LEU A 63 20.93 43.62 -28.13
C LEU A 63 19.96 43.36 -26.97
N PHE A 64 20.53 42.84 -25.89
CA PHE A 64 19.94 42.86 -24.55
C PHE A 64 19.37 44.26 -24.28
N ASP A 65 18.04 44.38 -24.23
CA ASP A 65 17.35 45.56 -23.72
C ASP A 65 16.98 45.30 -22.25
N PRO A 66 17.64 45.96 -21.26
CA PRO A 66 17.47 45.67 -19.84
C PRO A 66 16.26 46.40 -19.24
N LYS A 67 15.16 46.54 -19.99
CA LYS A 67 13.96 47.27 -19.55
C LYS A 67 12.70 46.50 -19.92
N HIS A 68 12.39 45.46 -19.14
CA HIS A 68 11.03 45.02 -18.77
C HIS A 68 11.13 43.64 -18.07
N SER A 69 11.65 43.62 -16.85
CA SER A 69 11.60 42.41 -16.00
C SER A 69 10.84 42.69 -14.71
N ASN A 70 9.60 43.18 -14.84
CA ASN A 70 8.63 43.10 -13.75
C ASN A 70 7.58 42.08 -14.14
N LEU A 71 7.98 40.79 -14.09
CA LEU A 71 7.01 39.70 -14.05
C LEU A 71 6.05 40.00 -12.90
N SER A 72 4.75 39.98 -13.19
CA SER A 72 3.74 40.16 -12.16
C SER A 72 3.93 39.11 -11.06
N HIS A 73 3.56 39.44 -9.83
CA HIS A 73 3.67 38.51 -8.69
C HIS A 73 3.03 37.15 -9.01
N ASN A 74 1.92 37.16 -9.78
CA ASN A 74 1.21 35.97 -10.23
C ASN A 74 2.01 35.12 -11.23
N GLU A 75 2.76 35.73 -12.15
CA GLU A 75 3.62 35.01 -13.10
C GLU A 75 4.83 34.39 -12.40
N ILE A 76 5.39 35.08 -11.39
CA ILE A 76 6.47 34.53 -10.55
C ILE A 76 5.97 33.33 -9.75
N LEU A 77 4.76 33.41 -9.17
CA LEU A 77 4.13 32.31 -8.44
C LEU A 77 3.84 31.11 -9.36
N ALA A 78 3.28 31.34 -10.55
CA ALA A 78 3.00 30.30 -11.53
C ALA A 78 4.28 29.61 -12.05
N SER A 79 5.34 30.38 -12.27
CA SER A 79 6.67 29.85 -12.65
C SER A 79 7.27 29.00 -11.53
N LYS A 80 7.19 29.47 -10.27
CA LYS A 80 7.63 28.70 -9.09
C LYS A 80 6.83 27.40 -8.92
N GLU A 81 5.53 27.41 -9.14
CA GLU A 81 4.68 26.22 -9.07
C GLU A 81 5.00 25.22 -10.18
N SER A 82 5.27 25.71 -11.40
CA SER A 82 5.68 24.88 -12.54
C SER A 82 7.03 24.21 -12.29
N LEU A 83 8.02 24.95 -11.76
CA LEU A 83 9.32 24.38 -11.38
C LEU A 83 9.19 23.33 -10.28
N ARG A 84 8.33 23.57 -9.30
CA ARG A 84 8.01 22.60 -8.24
C ARG A 84 7.41 21.31 -8.82
N LYS A 85 6.48 21.43 -9.77
CA LYS A 85 5.88 20.29 -10.48
C LYS A 85 6.93 19.47 -11.23
N LEU A 86 7.84 20.13 -11.95
CA LEU A 86 8.93 19.45 -12.66
C LEU A 86 9.86 18.68 -11.71
N LYS A 87 10.22 19.28 -10.57
CA LYS A 87 11.05 18.62 -9.54
C LYS A 87 10.35 17.39 -8.96
N PHE A 88 9.07 17.49 -8.62
CA PHE A 88 8.29 16.37 -8.12
C PHE A 88 8.25 15.21 -9.13
N ASN A 89 7.93 15.50 -10.40
CA ASN A 89 7.87 14.49 -11.45
C ASN A 89 9.24 13.82 -11.68
N SER A 90 10.33 14.59 -11.65
CA SER A 90 11.69 14.04 -11.77
C SER A 90 12.02 13.05 -10.66
N ILE A 91 11.66 13.38 -9.40
CA ILE A 91 11.83 12.46 -8.26
C ILE A 91 11.00 11.20 -8.44
N MET A 92 9.72 11.34 -8.82
CA MET A 92 8.82 10.20 -9.05
C MET A 92 9.34 9.28 -10.16
N ILE A 93 9.85 9.82 -11.26
CA ILE A 93 10.48 9.06 -12.36
C ILE A 93 11.71 8.32 -11.86
N LYS A 94 12.58 8.98 -11.09
CA LYS A 94 13.80 8.38 -10.56
C LYS A 94 13.52 7.17 -9.65
N ILE A 95 12.52 7.28 -8.78
CA ILE A 95 12.11 6.21 -7.87
C ILE A 95 11.44 5.07 -8.64
N LEU A 96 10.40 5.39 -9.41
CA LEU A 96 9.50 4.37 -9.96
C LEU A 96 10.08 3.73 -11.22
N ILE A 97 10.72 4.51 -12.09
CA ILE A 97 11.08 4.12 -13.46
C ILE A 97 12.58 3.85 -13.60
N GLU A 98 13.45 4.81 -13.26
CA GLU A 98 14.89 4.73 -13.60
C GLU A 98 15.64 3.68 -12.78
N ASN A 99 15.43 3.66 -11.46
CA ASN A 99 16.18 2.78 -10.56
C ASN A 99 15.55 1.41 -10.47
N LYS A 100 15.88 0.48 -11.38
CA LYS A 100 15.20 -0.82 -11.49
C LYS A 100 15.08 -1.57 -10.15
N TRP A 101 16.18 -1.76 -9.42
CA TRP A 101 16.23 -2.63 -8.24
C TRP A 101 16.44 -1.92 -6.90
N SER A 102 16.40 -0.59 -6.86
CA SER A 102 16.71 0.18 -5.64
C SER A 102 15.69 1.28 -5.40
N ILE A 103 15.35 1.49 -4.12
CA ILE A 103 14.57 2.64 -3.65
C ILE A 103 15.37 3.33 -2.56
N SER A 104 15.53 4.65 -2.66
CA SER A 104 16.04 5.47 -1.55
C SER A 104 14.85 6.07 -0.82
N TYR A 105 14.72 5.73 0.46
CA TYR A 105 13.67 6.22 1.34
C TYR A 105 13.75 7.73 1.59
N ASP A 106 14.90 8.36 1.39
CA ASP A 106 15.04 9.82 1.47
C ASP A 106 14.09 10.53 0.49
N PHE A 107 13.90 9.95 -0.70
CA PHE A 107 12.96 10.50 -1.67
C PHE A 107 11.50 10.37 -1.23
N PHE A 108 11.15 9.35 -0.43
CA PHE A 108 9.79 9.22 0.09
C PHE A 108 9.48 10.36 1.06
N SER A 109 10.42 10.69 1.95
CA SER A 109 10.31 11.83 2.87
C SER A 109 10.13 13.14 2.12
N ILE A 110 10.88 13.35 1.04
CA ILE A 110 10.73 14.55 0.19
C ILE A 110 9.34 14.62 -0.47
N ILE A 111 8.80 13.48 -0.94
CA ILE A 111 7.45 13.42 -1.53
C ILE A 111 6.39 13.75 -0.48
N ILE A 112 6.50 13.16 0.73
CA ILE A 112 5.56 13.43 1.84
C ILE A 112 5.57 14.91 2.20
N ASP A 113 6.75 15.49 2.40
CA ASP A 113 6.92 16.91 2.68
C ASP A 113 6.28 17.79 1.62
N TYR A 114 6.45 17.42 0.35
CA TYR A 114 5.89 18.14 -0.77
C TYR A 114 4.36 18.11 -0.74
N LEU A 115 3.76 16.92 -0.63
CA LEU A 115 2.30 16.74 -0.62
C LEU A 115 1.65 17.42 0.60
N ASN A 116 2.33 17.40 1.75
CA ASN A 116 1.88 18.08 2.95
C ASN A 116 1.93 19.61 2.79
N LYS A 117 2.97 20.17 2.17
CA LYS A 117 3.14 21.62 1.97
C LYS A 117 2.17 22.20 0.94
N THR A 118 1.86 21.46 -0.13
CA THR A 118 0.96 21.95 -1.18
C THR A 118 -0.52 21.76 -0.84
N ASN A 119 -0.84 20.88 0.11
CA ASN A 119 -2.19 20.40 0.41
C ASN A 119 -2.97 19.99 -0.87
N SER A 120 -2.25 19.64 -1.94
CA SER A 120 -2.78 19.28 -3.24
C SER A 120 -2.16 17.95 -3.65
N ASN A 121 -2.98 16.92 -3.54
CA ASN A 121 -2.65 15.57 -3.97
C ASN A 121 -2.80 15.40 -5.49
N ASP A 122 -3.33 16.41 -6.19
CA ASP A 122 -3.61 16.36 -7.62
C ASP A 122 -2.36 16.16 -8.46
N ILE A 123 -1.21 16.67 -8.00
CA ILE A 123 0.07 16.47 -8.67
C ILE A 123 0.46 14.98 -8.70
N TYR A 124 0.30 14.27 -7.59
CA TYR A 124 0.58 12.85 -7.46
C TYR A 124 -0.35 12.04 -8.37
N TRP A 125 -1.65 12.33 -8.31
CA TRP A 125 -2.64 11.62 -9.14
C TRP A 125 -2.52 11.94 -10.63
N THR A 126 -2.15 13.17 -10.96
CA THR A 126 -1.86 13.56 -12.36
C THR A 126 -0.66 12.80 -12.86
N PHE A 127 0.44 12.74 -12.10
CA PHE A 127 1.60 11.92 -12.44
C PHE A 127 1.21 10.46 -12.67
N ILE A 128 0.46 9.84 -11.75
CA ILE A 128 0.02 8.45 -11.90
C ILE A 128 -0.78 8.25 -13.19
N ARG A 129 -1.69 9.16 -13.54
CA ARG A 129 -2.49 9.01 -14.76
C ARG A 129 -1.69 9.27 -16.03
N THR A 130 -0.93 10.37 -16.07
CA THR A 130 -0.32 10.86 -17.31
C THR A 130 1.03 10.21 -17.60
N GLU A 131 1.85 10.03 -16.56
CA GLU A 131 3.21 9.54 -16.70
C GLU A 131 3.31 8.03 -16.49
N LEU A 132 2.51 7.46 -15.58
CA LEU A 132 2.60 6.04 -15.24
C LEU A 132 1.57 5.23 -16.02
N TYR A 133 0.28 5.44 -15.78
CA TYR A 133 -0.82 4.66 -16.38
C TYR A 133 -0.80 4.68 -17.92
N ASN A 134 -0.65 5.86 -18.53
CA ASN A 134 -0.63 5.99 -19.99
C ASN A 134 0.63 5.40 -20.65
N LYS A 135 1.72 5.18 -19.91
CA LYS A 135 2.99 4.66 -20.43
C LYS A 135 3.26 3.21 -20.05
N ILE A 136 2.35 2.57 -19.31
CA ILE A 136 2.49 1.15 -18.95
C ILE A 136 2.28 0.28 -20.20
N ASP A 137 3.36 -0.38 -20.64
CA ASP A 137 3.34 -1.44 -21.64
C ASP A 137 3.38 -2.84 -20.96
N SER A 138 3.10 -3.89 -21.73
CA SER A 138 3.00 -5.32 -21.39
C SER A 138 4.21 -6.00 -20.77
N ASN A 139 5.24 -5.27 -20.39
CA ASN A 139 6.56 -5.83 -20.13
C ASN A 139 6.80 -6.03 -18.63
N LEU A 140 7.78 -6.88 -18.30
CA LEU A 140 8.23 -7.18 -16.94
C LEU A 140 8.38 -5.94 -16.03
N ASP A 141 8.80 -4.82 -16.61
CA ASP A 141 9.02 -3.56 -15.89
C ASP A 141 7.72 -2.95 -15.34
N CYS A 142 6.53 -3.23 -15.91
CA CYS A 142 5.28 -2.64 -15.42
C CYS A 142 4.87 -3.19 -14.05
N HIS A 143 5.05 -4.49 -13.80
CA HIS A 143 4.75 -5.09 -12.51
C HIS A 143 5.71 -4.59 -11.42
N LEU A 144 6.98 -4.40 -11.78
CA LEU A 144 7.99 -3.82 -10.91
C LEU A 144 7.66 -2.35 -10.57
N ILE A 145 7.32 -1.53 -11.55
CA ILE A 145 6.88 -0.14 -11.33
C ILE A 145 5.67 -0.11 -10.39
N CYS A 146 4.70 -1.01 -10.60
CA CYS A 146 3.54 -1.13 -9.74
C CYS A 146 3.91 -1.53 -8.30
N TRP A 147 4.84 -2.48 -8.12
CA TRP A 147 5.33 -2.84 -6.78
C TRP A 147 5.90 -1.63 -6.03
N LYS A 148 6.73 -0.82 -6.71
CA LYS A 148 7.30 0.40 -6.11
C LYS A 148 6.24 1.46 -5.84
N LEU A 149 5.25 1.59 -6.72
CA LEU A 149 4.12 2.49 -6.50
C LEU A 149 3.32 2.09 -5.26
N LEU A 150 3.04 0.80 -5.08
CA LEU A 150 2.34 0.29 -3.90
C LEU A 150 3.18 0.48 -2.63
N LEU A 151 4.49 0.29 -2.71
CA LEU A 151 5.40 0.60 -1.60
C LEU A 151 5.41 2.09 -1.23
N LEU A 152 5.44 2.99 -2.22
CA LEU A 152 5.29 4.43 -1.99
C LEU A 152 3.91 4.74 -1.38
N LEU A 153 2.84 4.13 -1.91
CA LEU A 153 1.50 4.27 -1.36
C LEU A 153 1.45 3.82 0.11
N HIS A 154 2.10 2.71 0.46
CA HIS A 154 2.22 2.24 1.84
C HIS A 154 2.91 3.26 2.76
N PHE A 155 3.98 3.89 2.27
CA PHE A 155 4.62 4.98 3.00
C PHE A 155 3.71 6.20 3.17
N LEU A 156 2.99 6.58 2.12
CA LEU A 156 2.07 7.72 2.15
C LEU A 156 0.85 7.46 3.04
N THR A 157 0.35 6.24 3.12
CA THR A 157 -0.73 5.90 4.07
C THR A 157 -0.24 5.92 5.52
N ARG A 158 1.04 5.62 5.73
CA ARG A 158 1.66 5.60 7.06
C ARG A 158 2.00 7.00 7.58
N TYR A 159 2.60 7.86 6.75
CA TYR A 159 3.18 9.14 7.17
C TYR A 159 2.56 10.37 6.50
N GLY A 160 1.68 10.17 5.52
CA GLY A 160 0.98 11.25 4.84
C GLY A 160 -0.16 11.85 5.67
N ASN A 161 -0.72 12.93 5.16
CA ASN A 161 -1.88 13.59 5.77
C ASN A 161 -3.20 12.82 5.50
N LYS A 162 -4.23 13.06 6.32
CA LYS A 162 -5.56 12.46 6.14
C LYS A 162 -6.21 12.83 4.80
N SER A 163 -5.93 14.03 4.27
CA SER A 163 -6.45 14.46 2.98
C SER A 163 -5.93 13.59 1.82
N PHE A 164 -4.74 12.99 1.96
CA PHE A 164 -4.24 11.98 1.04
C PHE A 164 -5.11 10.72 1.05
N LEU A 165 -5.46 10.18 2.22
CA LEU A 165 -6.34 9.01 2.33
C LEU A 165 -7.69 9.25 1.66
N THR A 166 -8.29 10.42 1.89
CA THR A 166 -9.54 10.82 1.20
C THR A 166 -9.35 10.97 -0.31
N SER A 167 -8.16 11.35 -0.77
CA SER A 167 -7.87 11.42 -2.21
C SER A 167 -7.70 10.05 -2.85
N CYS A 168 -7.26 9.03 -2.09
CA CYS A 168 -7.15 7.65 -2.57
C CYS A 168 -8.51 7.08 -2.99
N THR A 169 -9.59 7.39 -2.28
CA THR A 169 -10.95 6.91 -2.62
C THR A 169 -11.44 7.41 -3.97
N LYS A 170 -11.13 8.65 -4.32
CA LYS A 170 -11.43 9.22 -5.64
C LYS A 170 -10.69 8.51 -6.78
N HIS A 171 -9.58 7.84 -6.47
CA HIS A 171 -8.67 7.22 -7.44
C HIS A 171 -8.55 5.71 -7.25
N GLN A 172 -9.41 5.09 -6.44
CA GLN A 172 -9.39 3.65 -6.15
C GLN A 172 -9.38 2.83 -7.42
N ARG A 173 -10.22 3.18 -8.40
CA ARG A 173 -10.30 2.47 -9.68
C ARG A 173 -8.97 2.48 -10.43
N VAL A 174 -8.28 3.61 -10.47
CA VAL A 174 -6.97 3.73 -11.14
C VAL A 174 -5.93 2.88 -10.42
N LEU A 175 -5.91 2.91 -9.09
CA LEU A 175 -5.00 2.07 -8.30
C LEU A 175 -5.29 0.58 -8.48
N LEU A 176 -6.56 0.19 -8.46
CA LEU A 176 -6.99 -1.19 -8.69
C LEU A 176 -6.58 -1.64 -10.09
N GLU A 177 -6.89 -0.85 -11.12
CA GLU A 177 -6.48 -1.13 -12.49
C GLU A 177 -4.97 -1.30 -12.59
N ILE A 178 -4.16 -0.39 -12.02
CA ILE A 178 -2.68 -0.51 -12.00
C ILE A 178 -2.20 -1.77 -11.28
N SER A 179 -2.75 -2.08 -10.10
CA SER A 179 -2.37 -3.25 -9.30
C SER A 179 -2.73 -4.57 -9.98
N THR A 180 -3.75 -4.54 -10.84
CA THR A 180 -4.26 -5.69 -11.58
C THR A 180 -3.85 -5.68 -13.04
N VAL A 181 -3.07 -4.69 -13.50
CA VAL A 181 -2.56 -4.63 -14.88
C VAL A 181 -1.91 -5.97 -15.17
N LYS A 182 -2.55 -6.72 -16.07
CA LYS A 182 -2.08 -8.01 -16.56
C LYS A 182 -1.75 -8.96 -15.39
N THR A 183 -2.66 -9.13 -14.43
CA THR A 183 -2.62 -10.30 -13.53
C THR A 183 -2.49 -11.54 -14.37
N CYS A 184 -1.26 -12.00 -14.46
CA CYS A 184 -0.91 -13.12 -15.27
C CYS A 184 -0.86 -14.32 -14.35
N THR A 185 -1.87 -15.17 -14.49
CA THR A 185 -2.00 -16.43 -13.75
C THR A 185 -1.11 -17.53 -14.33
N HIS A 186 -0.34 -17.23 -15.38
CA HIS A 186 0.58 -18.17 -15.98
C HIS A 186 1.82 -18.33 -15.09
N PRO A 187 2.31 -19.57 -14.84
CA PRO A 187 3.54 -19.82 -14.07
C PRO A 187 4.82 -19.17 -14.62
N LYS A 188 4.76 -18.59 -15.82
CA LYS A 188 5.89 -17.92 -16.49
C LYS A 188 5.92 -16.41 -16.19
N CYS A 189 4.93 -15.91 -15.45
CA CYS A 189 4.83 -14.50 -15.14
C CYS A 189 5.61 -14.15 -13.87
N CYS A 190 6.14 -12.93 -13.85
CA CYS A 190 6.95 -12.44 -12.75
C CYS A 190 6.17 -12.48 -11.43
N PHE A 191 6.84 -12.80 -10.34
CA PHE A 191 6.23 -12.88 -9.02
C PHE A 191 5.55 -11.56 -8.60
N PHE A 192 6.04 -10.38 -9.04
CA PHE A 192 5.36 -9.11 -8.80
C PHE A 192 3.94 -9.07 -9.40
N ALA A 193 3.71 -9.70 -10.55
CA ALA A 193 2.38 -9.76 -11.18
C ALA A 193 1.35 -10.49 -10.28
N ARG A 194 1.82 -11.45 -9.49
CA ARG A 194 1.00 -12.20 -8.53
C ARG A 194 0.86 -11.47 -7.19
N LEU A 195 1.90 -10.76 -6.75
CA LEU A 195 1.93 -10.10 -5.44
C LEU A 195 1.24 -8.73 -5.43
N ASN A 196 1.28 -7.98 -6.54
CA ASN A 196 0.70 -6.63 -6.61
C ASN A 196 -0.78 -6.57 -6.20
N PRO A 197 -1.66 -7.50 -6.63
CA PRO A 197 -3.05 -7.49 -6.18
C PRO A 197 -3.22 -7.73 -4.68
N LEU A 198 -2.40 -8.59 -4.06
CA LEU A 198 -2.44 -8.82 -2.61
C LEU A 198 -1.97 -7.60 -1.85
N TYR A 199 -0.93 -6.96 -2.35
CA TYR A 199 -0.41 -5.76 -1.72
C TYR A 199 -1.42 -4.63 -1.83
N PHE A 200 -2.08 -4.46 -2.99
CA PHE A 200 -3.17 -3.52 -3.12
C PHE A 200 -4.34 -3.82 -2.18
N ASP A 201 -4.78 -5.08 -2.08
CA ASP A 201 -5.85 -5.50 -1.16
C ASP A 201 -5.52 -5.14 0.30
N LEU A 202 -4.28 -5.43 0.75
CA LEU A 202 -3.78 -5.00 2.06
C LEU A 202 -3.85 -3.47 2.25
N LEU A 203 -3.31 -2.70 1.31
CA LEU A 203 -3.27 -1.25 1.41
C LEU A 203 -4.67 -0.63 1.35
N TRP A 204 -5.56 -1.21 0.57
CA TRP A 204 -6.92 -0.73 0.42
C TRP A 204 -7.72 -0.94 1.71
N THR A 205 -7.69 -2.15 2.28
CA THR A 205 -8.30 -2.44 3.59
C THR A 205 -7.77 -1.51 4.69
N LYS A 206 -6.47 -1.19 4.66
CA LYS A 206 -5.88 -0.21 5.59
C LYS A 206 -6.39 1.21 5.38
N ILE A 207 -6.52 1.67 4.14
CA ILE A 207 -7.06 3.00 3.83
C ILE A 207 -8.50 3.13 4.31
N GLU A 208 -9.33 2.12 4.05
CA GLU A 208 -10.72 2.10 4.51
C GLU A 208 -10.80 2.14 6.04
N PHE A 209 -9.99 1.32 6.72
CA PHE A 209 -9.88 1.33 8.17
C PHE A 209 -9.50 2.70 8.74
N LEU A 210 -8.49 3.38 8.18
CA LEU A 210 -8.06 4.69 8.65
C LEU A 210 -9.08 5.81 8.37
N LEU A 211 -9.93 5.65 7.36
CA LEU A 211 -11.01 6.58 7.05
C LEU A 211 -12.22 6.40 7.99
N GLU A 212 -12.51 5.16 8.38
CA GLU A 212 -13.55 4.82 9.35
C GLU A 212 -13.12 5.20 10.78
N HIS A 213 -11.89 4.87 11.17
CA HIS A 213 -11.35 5.06 12.52
C HIS A 213 -10.36 6.22 12.58
N GLN A 214 -10.86 7.44 12.36
CA GLN A 214 -10.02 8.62 12.18
C GLN A 214 -9.15 9.00 13.39
N SER A 215 -9.47 8.52 14.59
CA SER A 215 -8.65 8.74 15.78
C SER A 215 -7.33 7.95 15.73
N ILE A 216 -7.27 6.89 14.93
CA ILE A 216 -6.08 6.06 14.73
C ILE A 216 -5.18 6.69 13.66
N ARG A 217 -3.88 6.70 13.96
CA ARG A 217 -2.84 7.23 13.07
C ARG A 217 -2.46 6.21 11.99
N GLY A 218 -1.92 6.69 10.87
CA GLY A 218 -1.47 5.84 9.76
C GLY A 218 -0.32 4.87 10.10
N ASP A 219 0.45 5.17 11.14
CA ASP A 219 1.49 4.30 11.71
C ASP A 219 0.95 3.22 12.64
N LEU A 220 -0.36 3.24 12.93
CA LEU A 220 -1.07 2.32 13.81
C LEU A 220 -0.55 2.37 15.25
N VAL A 221 0.07 3.48 15.64
CA VAL A 221 0.45 3.72 17.04
C VAL A 221 -0.75 4.34 17.76
N VAL A 222 -1.13 3.72 18.88
CA VAL A 222 -2.25 4.14 19.73
C VAL A 222 -1.68 4.70 21.04
N ASN A 223 -2.22 5.84 21.47
CA ASN A 223 -1.86 6.47 22.73
C ASN A 223 -2.96 6.26 23.79
N ASP A 224 -2.70 6.72 25.02
CA ASP A 224 -3.67 6.61 26.12
C ASP A 224 -5.02 7.28 25.81
N SER A 225 -5.01 8.37 25.04
CA SER A 225 -6.24 9.03 24.60
C SER A 225 -7.09 8.11 23.72
N ASN A 226 -6.47 7.41 22.77
CA ASN A 226 -7.17 6.44 21.93
C ASN A 226 -7.70 5.26 22.77
N LEU A 227 -6.93 4.77 23.73
CA LEU A 227 -7.38 3.68 24.62
C LEU A 227 -8.58 4.10 25.48
N ASN A 228 -8.59 5.35 25.97
CA ASN A 228 -9.71 5.92 26.71
C ASN A 228 -10.96 6.07 25.81
N GLU A 229 -10.78 6.49 24.56
CA GLU A 229 -11.85 6.57 23.56
C GLU A 229 -12.46 5.18 23.29
N PHE A 230 -11.63 4.15 23.11
CA PHE A 230 -12.10 2.77 22.94
C PHE A 230 -12.87 2.28 24.18
N ALA A 231 -12.42 2.65 25.38
CA ALA A 231 -13.11 2.28 26.62
C ALA A 231 -14.52 2.88 26.72
N GLN A 232 -14.70 4.11 26.24
CA GLN A 232 -15.98 4.84 26.25
C GLN A 232 -16.87 4.55 25.03
N SER A 233 -16.34 3.86 24.02
CA SER A 233 -17.06 3.54 22.79
C SER A 233 -18.25 2.62 23.03
N SER A 234 -19.32 2.77 22.25
CA SER A 234 -20.46 1.84 22.29
C SER A 234 -20.04 0.44 21.86
N ASP A 235 -20.81 -0.56 22.28
CA ASP A 235 -20.61 -1.97 21.91
C ASP A 235 -20.48 -2.18 20.40
N THR A 236 -21.31 -1.50 19.62
CA THR A 236 -21.32 -1.56 18.16
C THR A 236 -20.02 -1.03 17.53
N VAL A 237 -19.53 0.12 18.03
CA VAL A 237 -18.27 0.73 17.54
C VAL A 237 -17.08 -0.15 17.92
N LEU A 238 -17.08 -0.70 19.13
CA LEU A 238 -16.00 -1.54 19.63
C LEU A 238 -15.89 -2.87 18.84
N ILE A 239 -17.03 -3.48 18.51
CA ILE A 239 -17.06 -4.67 17.64
C ILE A 239 -16.56 -4.32 16.24
N SER A 240 -17.10 -3.27 15.60
CA SER A 240 -16.65 -2.86 14.25
C SER A 240 -15.14 -2.61 14.20
N LEU A 241 -14.62 -1.88 15.19
CA LEU A 241 -13.18 -1.65 15.33
C LEU A 241 -12.39 -2.96 15.41
N CYS A 242 -12.84 -3.92 16.22
CA CYS A 242 -12.18 -5.21 16.36
C CYS A 242 -12.23 -6.03 15.07
N GLU A 243 -13.36 -6.03 14.36
CA GLU A 243 -13.53 -6.74 13.08
C GLU A 243 -12.61 -6.15 12.01
N ASN A 244 -12.55 -4.82 11.89
CA ASN A 244 -11.70 -4.15 10.91
C ASN A 244 -10.21 -4.36 11.24
N LEU A 245 -9.82 -4.41 12.53
CA LEU A 245 -8.46 -4.76 12.95
C LEU A 245 -8.09 -6.21 12.58
N LEU A 246 -9.00 -7.16 12.81
CA LEU A 246 -8.83 -8.55 12.42
C LEU A 246 -8.73 -8.71 10.90
N GLU A 247 -9.50 -7.95 10.14
CA GLU A 247 -9.42 -7.96 8.68
C GLU A 247 -8.06 -7.43 8.21
N ASN A 248 -7.60 -6.30 8.73
CA ASN A 248 -6.27 -5.74 8.42
C ASN A 248 -5.16 -6.75 8.71
N MET A 249 -5.18 -7.37 9.89
CA MET A 249 -4.21 -8.41 10.26
C MET A 249 -4.28 -9.61 9.31
N GLN A 250 -5.48 -10.05 8.90
CA GLN A 250 -5.64 -11.16 7.96
C GLN A 250 -5.03 -10.84 6.58
N LYS A 251 -5.29 -9.64 6.03
CA LYS A 251 -4.73 -9.21 4.74
C LYS A 251 -3.20 -9.12 4.82
N LEU A 252 -2.68 -8.61 5.93
CA LEU A 252 -1.24 -8.50 6.17
C LEU A 252 -0.59 -9.89 6.21
N LEU A 253 -1.15 -10.79 7.03
CA LEU A 253 -0.64 -12.16 7.18
C LEU A 253 -0.72 -12.96 5.88
N ARG A 254 -1.75 -12.73 5.06
CA ARG A 254 -1.85 -13.33 3.72
C ARG A 254 -0.76 -12.80 2.81
N PHE A 255 -0.60 -11.48 2.71
CA PHE A 255 0.40 -10.85 1.85
C PHE A 255 1.82 -11.30 2.19
N GLN A 256 2.22 -11.23 3.47
CA GLN A 256 3.57 -11.62 3.88
C GLN A 256 3.87 -13.07 3.59
N SER A 257 2.87 -13.97 3.72
CA SER A 257 3.08 -15.40 3.49
C SER A 257 3.45 -15.68 2.04
N GLU A 258 2.82 -15.00 1.09
CA GLU A 258 3.09 -15.17 -0.35
C GLU A 258 4.43 -14.56 -0.77
N VAL A 259 4.84 -13.46 -0.13
CA VAL A 259 6.16 -12.85 -0.36
C VAL A 259 7.26 -13.74 0.19
N LEU A 260 7.13 -14.21 1.43
CA LEU A 260 8.13 -15.06 2.10
C LEU A 260 8.19 -16.49 1.56
N LEU A 261 7.27 -16.91 0.67
CA LEU A 261 7.40 -18.14 -0.10
C LEU A 261 8.39 -18.04 -1.27
N ILE A 262 8.75 -16.83 -1.70
CA ILE A 262 9.70 -16.63 -2.80
C ILE A 262 11.12 -16.81 -2.24
N GLU A 263 11.86 -17.79 -2.77
CA GLU A 263 13.22 -18.09 -2.32
C GLU A 263 14.13 -16.86 -2.44
N GLU A 264 15.10 -16.75 -1.52
CA GLU A 264 16.12 -15.69 -1.56
C GLU A 264 16.91 -15.76 -2.86
N ASN A 265 16.92 -14.65 -3.60
CA ASN A 265 17.75 -14.49 -4.76
C ASN A 265 19.18 -14.09 -4.35
N LYS A 266 20.00 -15.13 -4.13
CA LYS A 266 21.42 -14.98 -3.77
C LYS A 266 22.26 -14.29 -4.84
N GLU A 267 21.79 -14.22 -6.08
CA GLU A 267 22.50 -13.59 -7.20
C GLU A 267 22.19 -12.09 -7.31
N SER A 268 21.10 -11.61 -6.69
CA SER A 268 20.70 -10.19 -6.73
C SER A 268 20.15 -9.71 -5.39
N GLN A 269 21.07 -9.30 -4.50
CA GLN A 269 20.75 -8.75 -3.19
C GLN A 269 19.79 -7.54 -3.27
N GLN A 270 19.93 -6.70 -4.29
CA GLN A 270 19.05 -5.53 -4.49
C GLN A 270 17.61 -5.93 -4.80
N LEU A 271 17.42 -6.98 -5.60
CA LEU A 271 16.07 -7.50 -5.89
C LEU A 271 15.43 -8.09 -4.64
N ASP A 272 16.20 -8.84 -3.85
CA ASP A 272 15.73 -9.38 -2.57
C ASP A 272 15.35 -8.28 -1.58
N GLN A 273 16.16 -7.22 -1.47
CA GLN A 273 15.83 -6.07 -0.64
C GLN A 273 14.53 -5.40 -1.09
N LEU A 274 14.39 -5.14 -2.39
CA LEU A 274 13.19 -4.51 -2.94
C LEU A 274 11.92 -5.37 -2.74
N LEU A 275 12.05 -6.70 -2.84
CA LEU A 275 10.97 -7.64 -2.57
C LEU A 275 10.58 -7.61 -1.08
N LEU A 276 11.55 -7.43 -0.18
CA LEU A 276 11.33 -7.49 1.26
C LEU A 276 11.04 -6.13 1.92
N ASP A 277 11.22 -5.02 1.21
CA ASP A 277 10.91 -3.68 1.73
C ASP A 277 9.47 -3.53 2.25
N PRO A 278 8.42 -4.03 1.55
CA PRO A 278 7.08 -4.09 2.13
C PRO A 278 6.96 -4.91 3.40
N ILE A 279 7.74 -5.99 3.53
CA ILE A 279 7.72 -6.88 4.69
C ILE A 279 8.30 -6.18 5.92
N LYS A 280 9.32 -5.34 5.76
CA LYS A 280 9.84 -4.50 6.84
C LYS A 280 8.74 -3.61 7.44
N ILE A 281 7.91 -2.99 6.59
CA ILE A 281 6.77 -2.19 7.03
C ILE A 281 5.72 -3.08 7.71
N CYS A 282 5.39 -4.23 7.11
CA CYS A 282 4.41 -5.16 7.65
C CYS A 282 4.81 -5.72 9.02
N LEU A 283 6.11 -5.90 9.31
CA LEU A 283 6.57 -6.36 10.62
C LEU A 283 6.22 -5.38 11.73
N VAL A 284 6.51 -4.10 11.51
CA VAL A 284 6.17 -3.02 12.44
C VAL A 284 4.65 -2.87 12.56
N GLU A 285 3.92 -2.96 11.45
CA GLU A 285 2.45 -2.83 11.46
C GLU A 285 1.74 -4.01 12.09
N ALA A 286 2.26 -5.22 11.95
CA ALA A 286 1.70 -6.39 12.61
C ALA A 286 1.83 -6.29 14.13
N ASP A 287 2.96 -5.79 14.62
CA ASP A 287 3.18 -5.56 16.06
C ASP A 287 2.22 -4.51 16.63
N ASN A 288 2.09 -3.39 15.92
CA ASN A 288 1.15 -2.33 16.26
C ASN A 288 -0.32 -2.81 16.21
N LEU A 289 -0.73 -3.49 15.13
CA LEU A 289 -2.06 -4.07 15.00
C LEU A 289 -2.36 -5.05 16.12
N TYR A 290 -1.41 -5.94 16.45
CA TYR A 290 -1.56 -6.90 17.54
C TYR A 290 -1.79 -6.19 18.88
N SER A 291 -1.03 -5.13 19.16
CA SER A 291 -1.16 -4.35 20.39
C SER A 291 -2.54 -3.70 20.51
N ILE A 292 -3.04 -3.05 19.45
CA ILE A 292 -4.38 -2.46 19.42
C ILE A 292 -5.44 -3.55 19.59
N LEU A 293 -5.33 -4.63 18.81
CA LEU A 293 -6.29 -5.72 18.81
C LEU A 293 -6.39 -6.38 20.18
N TYR A 294 -5.26 -6.59 20.85
CA TYR A 294 -5.23 -7.12 22.22
C TYR A 294 -5.94 -6.17 23.21
N ALA A 295 -5.69 -4.87 23.13
CA ALA A 295 -6.34 -3.88 23.98
C ALA A 295 -7.87 -3.85 23.76
N VAL A 296 -8.32 -3.83 22.50
CA VAL A 296 -9.74 -3.83 22.13
C VAL A 296 -10.42 -5.14 22.58
N MET A 297 -9.79 -6.29 22.34
CA MET A 297 -10.31 -7.59 22.77
C MET A 297 -10.42 -7.72 24.28
N ASN A 298 -9.44 -7.20 25.04
CA ASN A 298 -9.54 -7.09 26.50
C ASN A 298 -10.76 -6.26 26.90
N ARG A 299 -11.01 -5.11 26.27
CA ARG A 299 -12.20 -4.31 26.56
C ARG A 299 -13.49 -5.06 26.25
N ILE A 300 -13.59 -5.72 25.10
CA ILE A 300 -14.76 -6.53 24.73
C ILE A 300 -14.98 -7.64 25.76
N SER A 301 -13.93 -8.33 26.20
CA SER A 301 -14.01 -9.43 27.16
C SER A 301 -14.59 -9.02 28.52
N THR A 302 -14.48 -7.74 28.87
CA THR A 302 -15.06 -7.20 30.11
C THR A 302 -16.55 -6.86 30.02
N ARG A 303 -17.14 -6.87 28.82
CA ARG A 303 -18.53 -6.50 28.59
C ARG A 303 -19.40 -7.76 28.48
N ALA A 304 -20.21 -8.03 29.52
CA ALA A 304 -21.11 -9.18 29.55
C ALA A 304 -22.10 -9.20 28.37
N SER A 305 -22.53 -8.03 27.87
CA SER A 305 -23.40 -7.91 26.69
C SER A 305 -22.78 -8.47 25.40
N LEU A 306 -21.45 -8.65 25.36
CA LEU A 306 -20.69 -9.02 24.16
C LEU A 306 -20.13 -10.44 24.19
N GLU A 307 -20.56 -11.29 25.13
CA GLU A 307 -19.96 -12.62 25.32
C GLU A 307 -19.98 -13.49 24.05
N SER A 308 -21.10 -13.49 23.32
CA SER A 308 -21.24 -14.28 22.09
C SER A 308 -20.28 -13.80 21.00
N GLN A 309 -20.23 -12.48 20.77
CA GLN A 309 -19.36 -11.85 19.78
C GLN A 309 -17.89 -12.03 20.16
N PHE A 310 -17.57 -11.88 21.45
CA PHE A 310 -16.23 -12.12 21.99
C PHE A 310 -15.74 -13.52 21.66
N ASN A 311 -16.56 -14.55 21.85
CA ASN A 311 -16.17 -15.93 21.57
C ASN A 311 -15.78 -16.14 20.09
N GLU A 312 -16.54 -15.54 19.16
CA GLU A 312 -16.21 -15.59 17.73
C GLU A 312 -14.91 -14.83 17.42
N LEU A 313 -14.78 -13.59 17.92
CA LEU A 313 -13.61 -12.74 17.71
C LEU A 313 -12.35 -13.37 18.31
N ASN A 314 -12.45 -13.98 19.49
CA ASN A 314 -11.34 -14.67 20.17
C ASN A 314 -10.88 -15.89 19.36
N ARG A 315 -11.80 -16.63 18.73
CA ARG A 315 -11.42 -17.73 17.82
C ARG A 315 -10.62 -17.20 16.63
N LYS A 316 -11.03 -16.10 16.01
CA LYS A 316 -10.30 -15.46 14.90
C LYS A 316 -8.92 -14.96 15.37
N PHE A 317 -8.87 -14.28 16.51
CA PHE A 317 -7.64 -13.79 17.15
C PHE A 317 -6.64 -14.93 17.38
N ARG A 318 -7.06 -16.04 17.99
CA ARG A 318 -6.17 -17.19 18.28
C ARG A 318 -5.61 -17.84 17.02
N LEU A 319 -6.38 -17.88 15.93
CA LEU A 319 -5.89 -18.36 14.64
C LEU A 319 -4.84 -17.42 14.06
N GLN A 320 -5.10 -16.11 14.07
CA GLN A 320 -4.17 -15.10 13.59
C GLN A 320 -2.90 -15.02 14.45
N PHE A 321 -2.99 -15.23 15.75
CA PHE A 321 -1.84 -15.29 16.66
C PHE A 321 -0.82 -16.36 16.22
N LYS A 322 -1.31 -17.57 15.89
CA LYS A 322 -0.45 -18.65 15.39
C LYS A 322 0.21 -18.30 14.05
N GLN A 323 -0.53 -17.64 13.17
CA GLN A 323 -0.01 -17.17 11.88
C GLN A 323 1.01 -16.04 12.05
N LEU A 324 0.80 -15.12 12.99
CA LEU A 324 1.71 -14.04 13.32
C LEU A 324 3.02 -14.56 13.92
N ARG A 325 2.93 -15.56 14.80
CA ARG A 325 4.10 -16.25 15.33
C ARG A 325 4.91 -16.92 14.22
N LEU A 326 4.24 -17.55 13.25
CA LEU A 326 4.90 -18.11 12.08
C LEU A 326 5.52 -17.02 11.19
N PHE A 327 4.85 -15.88 11.01
CA PHE A 327 5.39 -14.73 10.29
C PHE A 327 6.71 -14.27 10.91
N TYR A 328 6.74 -13.99 12.21
CA TYR A 328 7.96 -13.56 12.90
C TYR A 328 9.08 -14.62 12.81
N LYS A 329 8.75 -15.90 12.98
CA LYS A 329 9.72 -16.99 12.80
C LYS A 329 10.29 -17.03 11.38
N ASN A 330 9.44 -16.93 10.37
CA ASN A 330 9.88 -16.96 8.97
C ASN A 330 10.70 -15.72 8.61
N SER A 331 10.32 -14.54 9.10
CA SER A 331 11.10 -13.32 8.93
C SER A 331 12.48 -13.42 9.56
N LYS A 332 12.61 -14.05 10.74
CA LYS A 332 13.92 -14.31 11.38
C LYS A 332 14.83 -15.24 10.56
N SER A 333 14.27 -16.07 9.68
CA SER A 333 15.07 -16.91 8.81
C SER A 333 15.65 -16.17 7.59
N ARG A 334 15.18 -14.94 7.32
CA ARG A 334 15.65 -14.11 6.21
C ARG A 334 16.76 -13.17 6.69
N ALA A 335 17.97 -13.33 6.16
CA ALA A 335 19.13 -12.55 6.60
C ALA A 335 18.92 -11.04 6.44
N SER A 336 18.37 -10.61 5.29
CA SER A 336 18.14 -9.20 4.96
C SER A 336 17.11 -8.49 5.84
N LEU A 337 16.26 -9.21 6.57
CA LEU A 337 15.30 -8.64 7.51
C LEU A 337 15.92 -8.46 8.91
N ASN A 338 16.70 -9.44 9.38
CA ASN A 338 17.34 -9.37 10.70
C ASN A 338 18.30 -8.20 10.86
N ASP A 339 19.02 -7.84 9.80
CA ASP A 339 19.98 -6.72 9.83
C ASP A 339 19.29 -5.36 9.93
N CYS A 340 18.01 -5.26 9.55
CA CYS A 340 17.31 -3.98 9.43
C CYS A 340 16.46 -3.62 10.65
N LEU A 341 15.93 -4.62 11.38
CA LEU A 341 14.93 -4.37 12.43
C LEU A 341 14.91 -5.50 13.46
N GLN A 342 14.60 -5.13 14.71
CA GLN A 342 14.36 -6.10 15.76
C GLN A 342 12.99 -6.74 15.55
N ILE A 343 12.96 -8.04 15.26
CA ILE A 343 11.72 -8.78 15.06
C ILE A 343 11.13 -9.18 16.42
N PRO A 344 9.88 -8.80 16.73
CA PRO A 344 9.26 -9.13 18.02
C PRO A 344 9.21 -10.64 18.31
N GLU A 345 9.20 -10.98 19.59
CA GLU A 345 8.95 -12.33 20.08
C GLU A 345 7.58 -12.38 20.73
N LEU A 346 6.73 -13.27 20.21
CA LEU A 346 5.46 -13.60 20.85
C LEU A 346 5.68 -14.73 21.85
N ILE A 347 4.90 -14.68 22.93
CA ILE A 347 4.75 -15.79 23.88
C ILE A 347 4.25 -17.05 23.15
N ASP A 348 4.44 -18.22 23.78
CA ASP A 348 4.16 -19.51 23.13
C ASP A 348 2.66 -19.70 22.83
N GLU A 349 1.82 -19.34 23.79
CA GLU A 349 0.36 -19.45 23.69
C GLU A 349 -0.28 -18.06 23.63
N PRO A 350 -1.42 -17.91 22.91
CA PRO A 350 -2.12 -16.64 22.86
C PRO A 350 -2.53 -16.20 24.28
N PRO A 351 -2.43 -14.90 24.60
CA PRO A 351 -2.75 -14.42 25.93
C PRO A 351 -4.21 -14.69 26.29
N GLU A 352 -4.45 -14.92 27.57
CA GLU A 352 -5.81 -14.93 28.10
C GLU A 352 -6.32 -13.49 28.28
N PHE A 353 -7.62 -13.32 28.08
CA PHE A 353 -8.30 -12.04 28.24
C PHE A 353 -8.97 -12.01 29.60
N LEU A 354 -8.99 -10.84 30.25
CA LEU A 354 -9.60 -10.64 31.56
C LEU A 354 -11.12 -10.88 31.48
N ARG A 355 -11.59 -12.04 31.97
CA ARG A 355 -13.03 -12.31 32.11
C ARG A 355 -13.53 -11.77 33.44
N PHE A 356 -14.61 -10.98 33.41
CA PHE A 356 -15.26 -10.49 34.64
C PHE A 356 -15.96 -11.57 35.47
N PHE A 357 -15.86 -12.85 35.12
CA PHE A 357 -16.58 -13.94 35.79
C PHE A 357 -15.81 -14.71 36.86
N GLU A 358 -14.49 -14.50 37.05
CA GLU A 358 -13.72 -15.30 38.02
C GLU A 358 -13.52 -14.65 39.41
N GLN A 359 -14.01 -13.43 39.63
CA GLN A 359 -13.95 -12.79 40.96
C GLN A 359 -15.27 -12.81 41.75
N SER A 360 -16.42 -13.10 41.11
CA SER A 360 -17.71 -13.14 41.83
C SER A 360 -18.12 -14.54 42.32
N GLU A 361 -17.61 -15.64 41.73
CA GLU A 361 -17.91 -17.00 42.23
C GLU A 361 -16.94 -17.48 43.32
N ASN A 362 -15.72 -16.93 43.37
CA ASN A 362 -14.73 -17.28 44.39
C ASN A 362 -14.88 -16.51 45.72
N LEU A 363 -15.95 -15.73 45.89
CA LEU A 363 -16.31 -15.03 47.14
C LEU A 363 -17.57 -15.60 47.81
N LEU A 364 -18.09 -16.74 47.33
CA LEU A 364 -19.27 -17.42 47.89
C LEU A 364 -19.01 -18.86 48.34
N HIS A 365 -17.75 -19.25 48.59
CA HIS A 365 -17.40 -20.52 49.23
C HIS A 365 -16.59 -20.34 50.51
#